data_AF-A0A524JC68-F1
#
_entry.id   AF-A0A524JC68-F1
#
_cell.length_a   1.000
_cell.length_b   1.000
_cell.length_c   1.000
_cell.angle_alpha   90.00
_cell.angle_beta   90.00
_cell.angle_gamma   90.00
#
_symmetry.space_group_name_H-M   'P 1'
#
loop_
_entity.id
_entity.type
_entity.pdbx_description
1 polymer ?
#
loop_
_entity_poly.entity_id
_entity_poly.type
_entity_poly.pdbx_seq_one_letter_code
_entity_poly.pdbx_strand_id
1 'polypeptide(L)'
;MKYLWTLVVLLVIGCETSKEQVDLLVLNANVYTVDEGFSKAEAFAVQNGRFVAVGTSEAIKKSYASDQIFDAKGLAITPGLID
;
A
#
# COMPACT_ATOMS: atom_id res chain seq x y z
N MET A 1 38.40 -24.22 3.55
CA MET A 1 37.07 -24.63 4.08
C MET A 1 36.44 -23.63 5.05
N LYS A 2 37.19 -22.86 5.86
CA LYS A 2 36.63 -21.79 6.72
C LYS A 2 35.96 -20.64 5.95
N TYR A 3 36.51 -20.23 4.81
CA TYR A 3 35.99 -19.12 4.00
C TYR A 3 34.71 -19.46 3.22
N LEU A 4 34.41 -20.75 3.03
CA LEU A 4 33.21 -21.20 2.31
C LEU A 4 31.95 -20.99 3.16
N TRP A 5 32.06 -21.12 4.49
CA TRP A 5 30.97 -20.81 5.42
C TRP A 5 30.73 -19.30 5.57
N THR A 6 31.78 -18.49 5.47
CA THR A 6 31.67 -17.02 5.55
C THR A 6 30.99 -16.43 4.32
N LEU A 7 31.18 -17.04 3.13
CA LEU A 7 30.53 -16.60 1.89
C LEU A 7 29.02 -16.85 1.88
N VAL A 8 28.55 -17.93 2.51
CA VAL A 8 27.12 -18.30 2.58
C VAL A 8 26.32 -17.36 3.49
N VAL A 9 26.94 -16.84 4.57
CA VAL A 9 26.29 -15.90 5.49
C VAL A 9 26.05 -14.52 4.85
N LEU A 10 26.89 -14.10 3.90
CA LEU A 10 26.75 -12.81 3.22
C LEU A 10 25.54 -12.74 2.26
N LEU A 11 25.05 -13.89 1.78
CA LEU A 11 23.99 -13.95 0.77
C LEU A 11 22.57 -13.75 1.33
N VAL A 12 22.39 -13.75 2.66
CA VAL A 12 21.06 -13.77 3.30
C VAL A 12 20.58 -12.36 3.69
N ILE A 13 21.42 -11.32 3.56
CA ILE A 13 21.14 -9.97 4.12
C ILE A 13 20.44 -9.04 3.10
N GLY A 14 20.17 -9.49 1.87
CA GLY A 14 19.81 -8.61 0.76
C GLY A 14 18.32 -8.41 0.42
N CYS A 15 17.38 -8.98 1.18
CA CYS A 15 15.96 -8.88 0.82
C CYS A 15 15.28 -7.66 1.48
N GLU A 16 15.64 -6.46 1.04
CA GLU A 16 14.82 -5.28 1.30
C GLU A 16 13.71 -5.22 0.24
N THR A 17 12.46 -5.46 0.65
CA THR A 17 11.31 -5.21 -0.23
C THR A 17 11.19 -3.70 -0.37
N SER A 18 11.73 -3.16 -1.48
CA SER A 18 11.55 -1.76 -1.82
C SER A 18 10.06 -1.48 -2.05
N LYS A 19 9.58 -0.39 -1.46
CA LYS A 19 8.20 0.06 -1.65
C LYS A 19 8.10 0.83 -2.95
N GLU A 20 7.00 0.64 -3.66
CA GLU A 20 6.72 1.43 -4.85
C GLU A 20 6.30 2.85 -4.44
N GLN A 21 6.93 3.86 -5.04
CA GLN A 21 6.59 5.26 -4.77
C GLN A 21 5.32 5.65 -5.52
N VAL A 22 4.37 6.28 -4.82
CA VAL A 22 3.11 6.78 -5.39
C VAL A 22 2.82 8.22 -5.00
N ASP A 23 1.96 8.88 -5.78
CA ASP A 23 1.59 10.29 -5.54
C ASP A 23 0.81 10.49 -4.23
N LEU A 24 -0.07 9.55 -3.87
CA LEU A 24 -0.88 9.63 -2.65
C LEU A 24 -1.12 8.23 -2.06
N LEU A 25 -1.01 8.16 -0.73
CA LEU A 25 -1.46 7.04 0.09
C LEU A 25 -2.56 7.47 1.04
N VAL A 26 -3.69 6.77 0.99
CA VAL A 26 -4.78 6.92 1.97
C VAL A 26 -4.83 5.67 2.83
N LEU A 27 -4.84 5.84 4.15
CA LEU A 27 -4.79 4.76 5.14
C LEU A 27 -5.92 4.88 6.17
N ASN A 28 -6.25 3.76 6.82
CA ASN A 28 -7.20 3.66 7.94
C ASN A 28 -8.58 4.27 7.62
N ALA A 29 -9.12 4.06 6.44
CA ALA A 29 -10.44 4.53 6.04
C ALA A 29 -11.51 3.44 6.18
N ASN A 30 -12.78 3.83 6.07
CA ASN A 30 -13.85 2.92 5.67
C ASN A 30 -14.22 3.26 4.22
N VAL A 31 -13.55 2.60 3.26
CA VAL A 31 -13.69 2.87 1.83
C VAL A 31 -14.86 2.08 1.27
N TYR A 32 -15.83 2.80 0.71
CA TYR A 32 -16.95 2.22 -0.01
C TYR A 32 -16.55 2.07 -1.48
N THR A 33 -16.18 0.85 -1.87
CA THR A 33 -16.02 0.51 -3.28
C THR A 33 -17.41 0.16 -3.82
N VAL A 34 -17.74 0.70 -4.99
CA VAL A 34 -19.02 0.42 -5.67
C VAL A 34 -18.75 -0.61 -6.78
N ASP A 35 -18.03 -1.68 -6.40
CA ASP A 35 -17.85 -2.85 -7.26
C ASP A 35 -19.05 -3.81 -7.12
N GLU A 36 -19.10 -4.85 -7.95
CA GLU A 36 -20.20 -5.82 -7.95
C GLU A 36 -20.41 -6.51 -6.59
N GLY A 37 -19.35 -6.60 -5.78
CA GLY A 37 -19.37 -7.25 -4.47
C GLY A 37 -19.63 -6.32 -3.30
N PHE A 38 -19.74 -4.99 -3.52
CA PHE A 38 -19.74 -3.97 -2.48
C PHE A 38 -18.59 -4.17 -1.50
N SER A 39 -17.39 -4.40 -2.03
CA SER A 39 -16.23 -4.70 -1.19
C SER A 39 -15.91 -3.52 -0.25
N LYS A 40 -15.36 -3.84 0.91
CA LYS A 40 -14.86 -2.85 1.86
C LYS A 40 -13.35 -2.85 1.81
N ALA A 41 -12.77 -1.66 1.75
CA ALA A 41 -11.34 -1.47 1.86
C ALA A 41 -11.02 -0.47 2.96
N GLU A 42 -9.76 -0.47 3.38
CA GLU A 42 -9.27 0.41 4.44
C GLU A 42 -8.24 1.42 3.92
N ALA A 43 -7.69 1.17 2.74
CA ALA A 43 -6.62 1.97 2.18
C ALA A 43 -6.57 1.83 0.67
N PHE A 44 -5.94 2.82 0.03
CA PHE A 44 -5.63 2.77 -1.39
C PHE A 44 -4.42 3.65 -1.73
N ALA A 45 -3.79 3.33 -2.85
CA ALA A 45 -2.67 4.05 -3.43
C ALA A 45 -3.10 4.67 -4.77
N VAL A 46 -2.71 5.93 -5.01
CA VAL A 46 -3.02 6.66 -6.24
C VAL A 46 -1.73 7.09 -6.93
N GLN A 47 -1.63 6.79 -8.22
CA GLN A 47 -0.57 7.28 -9.10
C GLN A 47 -1.19 7.87 -10.36
N ASN A 48 -0.76 9.08 -10.74
CA ASN A 48 -1.23 9.80 -11.93
C ASN A 48 -2.77 9.90 -11.97
N GLY A 49 -3.39 10.18 -10.83
CA GLY A 49 -4.84 10.30 -10.68
C GLY A 49 -5.62 8.99 -10.81
N ARG A 50 -4.96 7.83 -10.79
CA ARG A 50 -5.59 6.50 -10.86
C ARG A 50 -5.26 5.66 -9.64
N PHE A 51 -6.21 4.85 -9.20
CA PHE A 51 -5.96 3.83 -8.18
C PHE A 51 -5.02 2.76 -8.75
N VAL A 52 -3.89 2.53 -8.08
CA VAL A 52 -2.95 1.45 -8.42
C VAL A 52 -3.06 0.27 -7.46
N ALA A 53 -3.64 0.49 -6.27
CA ALA A 53 -4.02 -0.57 -5.34
C ALA A 53 -5.13 -0.11 -4.40
N VAL A 54 -5.96 -1.07 -3.97
CA VAL A 54 -7.02 -0.90 -2.97
C VAL A 54 -7.01 -2.13 -2.08
N GLY A 55 -7.10 -1.96 -0.75
CA GLY A 55 -7.02 -3.11 0.16
C GLY A 55 -7.00 -2.71 1.65
N THR A 56 -6.39 -3.55 2.48
CA THR A 56 -6.20 -3.27 3.91
C THR A 56 -5.09 -2.23 4.11
N SER A 57 -5.15 -1.51 5.23
CA SER A 57 -4.14 -0.49 5.55
C SER A 57 -2.73 -1.08 5.67
N GLU A 58 -2.65 -2.29 6.21
CA GLU A 58 -1.39 -3.02 6.34
C GLU A 58 -0.79 -3.37 4.96
N ALA A 59 -1.59 -3.94 4.06
CA ALA A 59 -1.11 -4.39 2.75
C ALA A 59 -0.63 -3.21 1.90
N ILE A 60 -1.38 -2.11 1.91
CA ILE A 60 -1.04 -0.89 1.19
C ILE A 60 0.23 -0.25 1.77
N LYS A 61 0.32 -0.10 3.10
CA LYS A 61 1.51 0.48 3.77
C LYS A 61 2.76 -0.38 3.60
N LYS A 62 2.60 -1.70 3.44
CA LYS A 62 3.72 -2.63 3.19
C LYS A 62 4.27 -2.48 1.77
N SER A 63 3.41 -2.26 0.79
CA SER A 63 3.78 -2.32 -0.63
C SER A 63 4.15 -0.96 -1.23
N TYR A 64 3.61 0.13 -0.66
CA TYR A 64 3.73 1.47 -1.24
C TYR A 64 4.29 2.50 -0.25
N ALA A 65 4.95 3.51 -0.79
CA ALA A 65 5.41 4.71 -0.09
C ALA A 65 4.94 5.97 -0.83
N SER A 66 4.76 7.07 -0.10
CA SER A 66 4.36 8.36 -0.67
C SER A 66 4.82 9.48 0.23
N ASP A 67 5.12 10.64 -0.37
CA ASP A 67 5.34 11.88 0.37
C ASP A 67 4.02 12.51 0.82
N GLN A 68 2.89 12.07 0.26
CA GLN A 68 1.54 12.47 0.67
C GLN A 68 0.81 11.27 1.27
N ILE A 69 0.69 11.27 2.60
CA ILE A 69 -0.03 10.24 3.34
C ILE A 69 -1.21 10.90 4.06
N PHE A 70 -2.41 10.40 3.78
CA PHE A 70 -3.64 10.82 4.44
C PHE A 70 -4.15 9.69 5.34
N ASP A 71 -4.12 9.92 6.65
CA ASP A 71 -4.75 9.03 7.64
C ASP A 71 -6.21 9.44 7.83
N ALA A 72 -7.13 8.60 7.35
CA ALA A 72 -8.56 8.85 7.40
C ALA A 72 -9.18 8.57 8.78
N LYS A 73 -8.44 7.99 9.75
CA LYS A 73 -8.90 7.79 11.14
C LYS A 73 -10.25 7.08 11.29
N GLY A 74 -10.52 6.12 10.41
CA GLY A 74 -11.74 5.33 10.33
C GLY A 74 -12.90 6.02 9.62
N LEU A 75 -12.72 7.23 9.10
CA LEU A 75 -13.78 7.97 8.42
C LEU A 75 -14.13 7.33 7.07
N ALA A 76 -15.38 7.54 6.67
CA ALA A 76 -15.91 7.05 5.40
C ALA A 76 -15.30 7.81 4.22
N ILE A 77 -14.93 7.06 3.18
CA ILE A 77 -14.58 7.61 1.87
C ILE A 77 -15.52 6.98 0.84
N THR A 78 -16.18 7.83 0.07
CA THR A 78 -17.11 7.44 -1.00
C THR A 78 -16.57 7.87 -2.35
N PRO A 79 -17.09 7.31 -3.46
CA PRO A 79 -16.90 7.92 -4.77
C PRO A 79 -17.40 9.37 -4.80
N GLY A 80 -16.90 10.14 -5.77
CA GLY A 80 -17.40 11.48 -6.04
C GLY A 80 -18.88 11.46 -6.42
N LEU A 81 -19.63 12.46 -5.96
CA LEU A 81 -21.04 12.63 -6.30
C LEU A 81 -21.16 13.16 -7.75
N ILE A 82 -22.19 12.73 -8.47
CA ILE A 82 -22.50 13.13 -9.84
C ILE A 82 -23.99 13.51 -9.91
N ASP A 83 -24.33 14.60 -10.59
CA ASP A 83 -25.69 15.10 -10.89
C ASP A 83 -25.80 15.41 -12.39
#